data_AF-A0A944KMJ3-F1
#
_entry.id   AF-A0A944KMJ3-F1
#
_cell.length_a   1.000
_cell.length_b   1.000
_cell.length_c   1.000
_cell.angle_alpha   90.00
_cell.angle_beta   90.00
_cell.angle_gamma   90.00
#
_symmetry.space_group_name_H-M   'P 1'
#
loop_
_entity.id
_entity.type
_entity.pdbx_description
1 polymer ?
#
loop_
_entity_poly.entity_id
_entity_poly.type
_entity_poly.pdbx_seq_one_letter_code
_entity_poly.pdbx_strand_id
1 'polypeptide(L)'
;MDAPDEGTTWRALDEVAALSWVADRAVAAWRHLVPVDAVGRDADGSLVVVLSRPTGVPIDVALDRLGTPTTGVAVTLTVPLVELLVAGRSGAVLLGSAGLQDVLVDDAGAAVLCDRPPASVRVVPAHGGPPDDMPPGTQRGRSNAGSSDAGRSNPGSSAERPADHTLTTACRLVWERVDAYEACRRGVDAALAAAMDADLQAARQLLDVIRAVAPPRPVRWDPPPADFAFVEPGQRSSPTDAVDRLRDVIEHGIPIGSERRIPLRHAVVGVVIAAGLAAAGWFTLA
;
A
#
# COMPACT_ATOMS: atom_id res chain seq x y z
N MET A 1 4.30 -9.32 -22.57
CA MET A 1 4.81 -10.16 -21.46
C MET A 1 4.76 -9.21 -20.29
N ASP A 2 3.60 -9.19 -19.65
CA ASP A 2 3.21 -8.09 -18.77
C ASP A 2 3.90 -8.28 -17.43
N ALA A 3 4.59 -7.23 -16.98
CA ALA A 3 4.95 -7.12 -15.57
C ALA A 3 3.61 -7.07 -14.81
N PRO A 4 3.33 -8.01 -13.89
CA PRO A 4 2.20 -7.84 -13.00
C PRO A 4 2.40 -6.54 -12.23
N ASP A 5 1.29 -5.88 -11.87
CA ASP A 5 1.26 -4.77 -10.90
C ASP A 5 2.35 -5.04 -9.84
N GLU A 6 3.39 -4.20 -9.79
CA GLU A 6 4.55 -4.44 -8.94
C GLU A 6 4.13 -4.22 -7.48
N GLY A 7 3.48 -5.24 -6.92
CA GLY A 7 3.24 -5.38 -5.50
C GLY A 7 4.56 -5.19 -4.77
N THR A 8 4.51 -4.46 -3.66
CA THR A 8 5.73 -4.24 -2.89
C THR A 8 5.94 -5.44 -1.97
N THR A 9 7.05 -6.14 -2.18
CA THR A 9 7.39 -7.36 -1.44
C THR A 9 8.23 -7.03 -0.21
N TRP A 10 7.84 -7.59 0.93
CA TRP A 10 8.50 -7.43 2.22
C TRP A 10 8.83 -8.78 2.83
N ARG A 11 10.06 -8.95 3.32
CA ARG A 11 10.50 -10.12 4.07
C ARG A 11 10.49 -9.78 5.56
N ALA A 12 9.83 -10.60 6.37
CA ALA A 12 9.78 -10.43 7.81
C ALA A 12 11.12 -10.78 8.46
N LEU A 13 11.57 -9.95 9.41
CA LEU A 13 12.67 -10.25 10.33
C LEU A 13 12.13 -10.79 11.67
N ASP A 14 10.89 -10.42 12.02
CA ASP A 14 10.11 -10.99 13.12
C ASP A 14 8.83 -11.63 12.55
N GLU A 15 8.82 -12.97 12.50
CA GLU A 15 7.72 -13.72 11.91
C GLU A 15 6.43 -13.59 12.72
N VAL A 16 6.50 -13.55 14.05
CA VAL A 16 5.31 -13.50 14.92
C VAL A 16 4.62 -12.15 14.80
N ALA A 17 5.41 -11.07 14.81
CA ALA A 17 4.89 -9.72 14.62
C ALA A 17 4.27 -9.54 13.23
N ALA A 18 4.94 -10.04 12.18
CA ALA A 18 4.44 -9.99 10.81
C ALA A 18 3.16 -10.81 10.61
N LEU A 19 3.07 -12.03 11.16
CA LEU A 19 1.86 -12.85 11.09
C LEU A 19 0.68 -12.21 11.82
N SER A 20 0.92 -11.60 12.98
CA SER A 20 -0.12 -10.89 13.73
C SER A 20 -0.67 -9.71 12.92
N TRP A 21 0.21 -8.96 12.25
CA TRP A 21 -0.16 -7.86 11.35
C TRP A 21 -0.93 -8.37 10.12
N VAL A 22 -0.48 -9.45 9.48
CA VAL A 22 -1.20 -10.07 8.36
C VAL A 22 -2.58 -10.56 8.78
N ALA A 23 -2.70 -11.21 9.94
CA ALA A 23 -3.96 -11.73 10.43
C ALA A 23 -4.97 -10.61 10.69
N ASP A 24 -4.53 -9.50 11.29
CA ASP A 24 -5.35 -8.31 11.48
C ASP A 24 -5.86 -7.75 10.13
N ARG A 25 -4.97 -7.67 9.13
CA ARG A 25 -5.32 -7.20 7.77
C ARG A 25 -6.28 -8.09 7.01
N ALA A 26 -6.25 -9.39 7.27
CA ALA A 26 -7.17 -10.34 6.63
C ALA A 26 -8.61 -10.23 7.16
N VAL A 27 -8.80 -9.75 8.39
CA VAL A 27 -10.11 -9.71 9.06
C VAL A 27 -10.89 -8.44 8.71
N ALA A 28 -10.22 -7.33 8.41
CA ALA A 28 -10.87 -6.04 8.20
C ALA A 28 -10.39 -5.33 6.93
N ALA A 29 -11.31 -5.06 6.01
CA ALA A 29 -11.06 -4.25 4.83
C ALA A 29 -11.09 -2.76 5.19
N TRP A 30 -9.94 -2.21 5.56
CA TRP A 30 -9.77 -0.79 5.82
C TRP A 30 -9.48 -0.04 4.51
N ARG A 31 -10.42 0.80 4.06
CA ARG A 31 -10.31 1.51 2.77
C ARG A 31 -9.06 2.40 2.64
N HIS A 32 -8.57 2.92 3.76
CA HIS A 32 -7.44 3.85 3.81
C HIS A 32 -6.11 3.16 4.18
N LEU A 33 -6.10 1.83 4.17
CA LEU A 33 -4.90 1.02 4.36
C LEU A 33 -4.62 0.19 3.11
N VAL A 34 -3.34 -0.02 2.84
CA VAL A 34 -2.91 -0.94 1.79
C VAL A 34 -3.36 -2.37 2.11
N PRO A 35 -3.95 -3.09 1.13
CA PRO A 35 -4.32 -4.48 1.31
C PRO A 35 -3.09 -5.40 1.19
N VAL A 36 -3.17 -6.54 1.86
CA VAL A 36 -2.24 -7.65 1.66
C VAL A 36 -2.71 -8.43 0.43
N ASP A 37 -1.85 -8.48 -0.59
CA ASP A 37 -2.11 -9.18 -1.85
C ASP A 37 -1.88 -10.69 -1.70
N ALA A 38 -0.71 -11.02 -1.17
CA ALA A 38 -0.26 -12.40 -1.01
C ALA A 38 0.66 -12.54 0.20
N VAL A 39 0.69 -13.75 0.75
CA VAL A 39 1.59 -14.14 1.83
C VAL A 39 2.17 -15.49 1.48
N GLY A 40 3.48 -15.64 1.65
CA GLY A 40 4.18 -16.87 1.31
C GLY A 40 5.50 -17.00 2.05
N ARG A 41 6.35 -17.91 1.57
CA ARG A 41 7.72 -18.05 2.03
C ARG A 41 8.66 -17.98 0.84
N ASP A 42 9.85 -17.43 1.06
CA ASP A 42 10.92 -17.50 0.08
C ASP A 42 11.69 -18.82 0.15
N ALA A 43 12.73 -18.96 -0.69
CA ALA A 43 13.59 -20.14 -0.75
C ALA A 43 14.33 -20.41 0.56
N ASP A 44 14.56 -19.37 1.38
CA ASP A 44 15.21 -19.47 2.68
C ASP A 44 14.22 -19.86 3.79
N GLY A 45 12.94 -20.01 3.45
CA GLY A 45 11.86 -20.30 4.38
C GLY A 45 11.38 -19.08 5.17
N SER A 46 11.83 -17.87 4.86
CA SER A 46 11.41 -16.65 5.54
C SER A 46 10.02 -16.23 5.10
N LEU A 47 9.22 -15.70 6.03
CA LEU A 47 7.89 -15.15 5.71
C LEU A 47 8.02 -13.94 4.78
N VAL A 48 7.26 -13.96 3.69
CA VAL A 48 7.19 -12.90 2.70
C VAL A 48 5.75 -12.43 2.56
N VAL A 49 5.56 -11.12 2.54
CA VAL A 49 4.27 -10.45 2.37
C VAL A 49 4.35 -9.54 1.14
N VAL A 50 3.38 -9.68 0.25
CA VAL A 50 3.20 -8.83 -0.93
C VAL A 50 2.03 -7.90 -0.67
N LEU A 51 2.24 -6.60 -0.84
CA LEU A 51 1.21 -5.57 -0.66
C LEU A 51 0.79 -5.02 -2.02
N SER A 52 -0.52 -4.92 -2.28
CA SER A 52 -1.03 -4.27 -3.50
C SER A 52 -0.89 -2.77 -3.32
N ARG A 53 0.19 -2.18 -3.84
CA ARG A 53 0.43 -0.74 -3.65
C ARG A 53 -0.57 0.04 -4.51
N PRO A 54 -1.45 0.87 -3.92
CA PRO A 54 -2.38 1.67 -4.69
C PRO A 54 -1.63 2.68 -5.57
N THR A 55 -2.20 3.00 -6.73
CA THR A 55 -1.76 4.13 -7.53
C THR A 55 -1.99 5.41 -6.73
N GLY A 56 -0.94 6.20 -6.57
CA GLY A 56 -1.00 7.41 -5.76
C GLY A 56 0.34 8.11 -5.65
N VAL A 57 0.29 9.36 -5.23
CA VAL A 57 1.46 10.22 -5.05
C VAL A 57 1.73 10.40 -3.56
N PRO A 58 2.99 10.30 -3.09
CA PRO A 58 3.35 10.63 -1.72
C PRO A 58 2.77 11.96 -1.25
N ILE A 59 2.29 12.04 -0.01
CA ILE A 59 1.49 13.16 0.47
C ILE A 59 2.23 14.50 0.42
N ASP A 60 3.54 14.50 0.65
CA ASP A 60 4.40 15.67 0.51
C ASP A 60 4.43 16.18 -0.95
N VAL A 61 4.64 15.27 -1.89
CA VAL A 61 4.63 15.59 -3.34
C VAL A 61 3.23 16.00 -3.81
N ALA A 62 2.18 15.36 -3.29
CA ALA A 62 0.80 15.72 -3.61
C ALA A 62 0.47 17.14 -3.12
N LEU A 63 0.91 17.49 -1.91
CA LEU A 63 0.74 18.84 -1.35
C LEU A 63 1.53 19.89 -2.14
N ASP A 64 2.72 19.57 -2.63
CA ASP A 64 3.49 20.48 -3.49
C ASP A 64 2.74 20.81 -4.80
N ARG A 65 1.98 19.85 -5.34
CA ARG A 65 1.11 20.07 -6.52
C ARG A 65 -0.16 20.84 -6.19
N LEU A 66 -0.76 20.55 -5.04
CA LEU A 66 -1.99 21.22 -4.57
C LEU A 66 -1.73 22.67 -4.16
N GLY A 67 -0.50 23.01 -3.76
CA GLY A 67 -0.14 24.32 -3.24
C GLY A 67 -0.74 24.53 -1.84
N THR A 68 -1.65 25.51 -1.72
CA THR A 68 -2.33 25.85 -0.46
C THR A 68 -3.72 25.22 -0.43
N PRO A 69 -3.91 24.06 0.20
CA PRO A 69 -5.22 23.43 0.29
C PRO A 69 -6.18 24.30 1.11
N THR A 70 -7.43 24.36 0.66
CA THR A 70 -8.52 24.91 1.48
C THR A 70 -8.71 24.06 2.73
N THR A 71 -9.27 24.65 3.78
CA THR A 71 -9.63 23.96 5.03
C THR A 71 -10.43 22.67 4.79
N GLY A 72 -11.42 22.69 3.88
CA GLY A 72 -12.21 21.50 3.58
C GLY A 72 -11.45 20.38 2.83
N VAL A 73 -10.45 20.75 2.01
CA VAL A 73 -9.54 19.78 1.38
C VAL A 73 -8.62 19.17 2.44
N ALA A 74 -8.08 19.98 3.35
CA ALA A 74 -7.28 19.49 4.47
C ALA A 74 -8.05 18.52 5.37
N VAL A 75 -9.33 18.81 5.67
CA VAL A 75 -10.22 17.86 6.37
C VAL A 75 -10.34 16.55 5.60
N THR A 76 -10.53 16.60 4.28
CA THR A 76 -10.68 15.40 3.44
C THR A 76 -9.44 14.52 3.45
N LEU A 77 -8.25 15.14 3.42
CA LEU A 77 -6.98 14.42 3.47
C LEU A 77 -6.66 13.88 4.88
N THR A 78 -7.02 14.61 5.94
CA THR A 78 -6.57 14.27 7.30
C THR A 78 -7.56 13.44 8.12
N VAL A 79 -8.87 13.53 7.88
CA VAL A 79 -9.86 12.71 8.61
C VAL A 79 -9.56 11.21 8.50
N PRO A 80 -9.32 10.64 7.31
CA PRO A 80 -8.99 9.21 7.20
C PRO A 80 -7.72 8.82 7.95
N LEU A 81 -6.70 9.69 7.94
CA LEU A 81 -5.44 9.45 8.63
C LEU A 81 -5.61 9.44 10.15
N VAL A 82 -6.43 10.35 10.68
CA VAL A 82 -6.72 10.40 12.12
C VAL A 82 -7.68 9.29 12.56
N GLU A 83 -8.61 8.85 11.70
CA GLU A 83 -9.42 7.66 11.95
C GLU A 83 -8.55 6.41 12.09
N LEU A 84 -7.56 6.24 11.23
CA LEU A 84 -6.57 5.16 11.35
C LEU A 84 -5.72 5.27 12.62
N LEU A 85 -5.32 6.49 12.99
CA LEU A 85 -4.59 6.74 14.24
C LEU A 85 -5.42 6.31 15.46
N VAL A 86 -6.70 6.70 15.50
CA VAL A 86 -7.64 6.31 16.55
C VAL A 86 -7.84 4.79 16.58
N ALA A 87 -8.03 4.16 15.41
CA ALA A 87 -8.17 2.72 15.30
C ALA A 87 -6.91 2.02 15.85
N GLY A 88 -5.72 2.45 15.43
CA GLY A 88 -4.45 1.90 15.88
C GLY A 88 -4.25 2.01 17.39
N ARG A 89 -4.48 3.19 17.95
CA ARG A 89 -4.37 3.43 19.41
C ARG A 89 -5.42 2.70 20.24
N SER A 90 -6.56 2.37 19.65
CA SER A 90 -7.60 1.56 20.31
C SER A 90 -7.36 0.05 20.23
N GLY A 91 -6.38 -0.38 19.44
CA GLY A 91 -6.14 -1.80 19.13
C GLY A 91 -7.17 -2.40 18.16
N ALA A 92 -7.97 -1.57 17.49
CA ALA A 92 -8.93 -2.01 16.48
C ALA A 92 -8.28 -2.35 15.13
N VAL A 93 -7.04 -1.91 14.92
CA VAL A 93 -6.19 -2.28 13.80
C VAL A 93 -4.74 -2.33 14.26
N LEU A 94 -3.97 -3.30 13.78
CA LEU A 94 -2.54 -3.36 14.01
C LEU A 94 -1.82 -2.56 12.92
N LEU A 95 -1.32 -1.39 13.31
CA LEU A 95 -0.48 -0.56 12.44
C LEU A 95 0.97 -1.07 12.48
N GLY A 96 1.58 -1.19 11.32
CA GLY A 96 2.97 -1.58 11.15
C GLY A 96 3.91 -0.38 11.16
N SER A 97 4.94 -0.44 10.33
CA SER A 97 5.90 0.65 10.15
C SER A 97 5.56 1.45 8.90
N ALA A 98 5.78 2.77 8.92
CA ALA A 98 5.60 3.61 7.73
C ALA A 98 6.48 4.86 7.82
N GLY A 99 7.00 5.31 6.67
CA GLY A 99 7.56 6.64 6.46
C GLY A 99 6.53 7.61 5.87
N LEU A 100 6.87 8.88 5.77
CA LEU A 100 5.99 9.88 5.15
C LEU A 100 5.69 9.57 3.68
N GLN A 101 6.67 9.02 2.96
CA GLN A 101 6.53 8.54 1.58
C GLN A 101 5.55 7.36 1.42
N ASP A 102 5.14 6.74 2.52
CA ASP A 102 4.16 5.65 2.52
C ASP A 102 2.73 6.17 2.76
N VAL A 103 2.55 7.47 3.03
CA VAL A 103 1.23 8.10 3.03
C VAL A 103 1.00 8.68 1.64
N LEU A 104 0.05 8.12 0.91
CA LEU A 104 -0.24 8.48 -0.48
C LEU A 104 -1.56 9.25 -0.57
N VAL A 105 -1.69 10.06 -1.61
CA VAL A 105 -2.97 10.54 -2.14
C VAL A 105 -3.25 9.75 -3.41
N ASP A 106 -4.32 8.96 -3.41
CA ASP A 106 -4.72 8.14 -4.54
C ASP A 106 -5.38 8.96 -5.66
N ASP A 107 -5.62 8.34 -6.81
CA ASP A 107 -6.20 9.02 -7.98
C ASP A 107 -7.60 9.61 -7.71
N ALA A 108 -8.33 9.09 -6.71
CA ALA A 108 -9.61 9.63 -6.26
C ALA A 108 -9.46 10.81 -5.28
N GLY A 109 -8.23 11.15 -4.90
CA GLY A 109 -7.90 12.21 -3.96
C GLY A 109 -8.06 11.79 -2.50
N ALA A 110 -8.13 10.48 -2.21
CA ALA A 110 -8.20 9.95 -0.86
C ALA A 110 -6.80 9.69 -0.30
N ALA A 111 -6.61 9.97 0.99
CA ALA A 111 -5.38 9.63 1.68
C ALA A 111 -5.35 8.12 2.02
N VAL A 112 -4.25 7.45 1.71
CA VAL A 112 -4.05 6.02 1.94
C VAL A 112 -2.68 5.79 2.60
N LEU A 113 -2.67 5.02 3.69
CA LEU A 113 -1.43 4.60 4.35
C LEU A 113 -0.99 3.23 3.81
N CYS A 114 0.22 3.20 3.26
CA CYS A 114 0.92 2.01 2.79
C CYS A 114 1.93 1.51 3.84
N ASP A 115 1.46 1.23 5.06
CA ASP A 115 2.32 0.65 6.07
C ASP A 115 2.73 -0.78 5.70
N ARG A 116 3.81 -1.23 6.32
CA ARG A 116 4.44 -2.51 6.06
C ARG A 116 4.53 -3.34 7.33
N PRO A 117 4.69 -4.68 7.21
CA PRO A 117 4.86 -5.53 8.37
C PRO A 117 5.95 -4.98 9.30
N PRO A 118 5.71 -4.99 10.63
CA PRO A 118 6.72 -4.55 11.59
C PRO A 118 7.99 -5.40 11.44
N ALA A 119 9.15 -4.76 11.65
CA ALA A 119 10.46 -5.40 11.51
C ALA A 119 10.60 -6.18 10.19
N SER A 120 10.44 -5.51 9.05
CA SER A 120 10.55 -6.13 7.73
C SER A 120 11.48 -5.35 6.80
N VAL A 121 12.09 -6.06 5.86
CA VAL A 121 12.96 -5.49 4.83
C VAL A 121 12.32 -5.62 3.47
N ARG A 122 12.45 -4.58 2.65
CA ARG A 122 11.95 -4.61 1.28
C ARG A 122 12.77 -5.60 0.47
N VAL A 123 12.09 -6.51 -0.22
CA VAL A 123 12.72 -7.40 -1.20
C VAL A 123 12.66 -6.69 -2.54
N VAL A 124 13.83 -6.26 -3.04
CA VAL A 124 13.94 -5.78 -4.41
C VAL A 124 14.23 -6.99 -5.29
N PRO A 125 13.43 -7.26 -6.34
CA PRO A 125 13.75 -8.31 -7.28
C PRO A 125 15.15 -8.04 -7.84
N ALA A 126 16.05 -9.02 -7.73
CA ALA A 126 17.31 -8.96 -8.46
C ALA A 126 16.95 -8.85 -9.95
N HIS A 127 17.18 -7.69 -10.55
CA HIS A 127 17.00 -7.54 -11.98
C HIS A 127 17.93 -8.55 -12.64
N GLY A 128 17.35 -9.58 -13.25
CA GLY A 128 18.07 -10.58 -14.02
C GLY A 128 18.72 -9.92 -15.22
N GLY A 129 19.89 -9.32 -15.02
CA GLY A 129 20.83 -9.10 -16.11
C GLY A 129 21.21 -10.46 -16.67
N PRO A 130 21.31 -10.62 -18.00
CA PRO A 130 21.75 -11.88 -18.58
C PRO A 130 23.13 -12.25 -18.01
N PRO A 131 23.43 -13.55 -17.79
CA PRO A 131 24.78 -13.95 -17.46
C PRO A 131 25.70 -13.50 -18.60
N ASP A 132 26.70 -12.67 -18.30
CA ASP A 132 27.81 -12.35 -19.19
C ASP A 132 28.57 -13.65 -19.48
N ASP A 133 28.15 -14.36 -20.52
CA ASP A 133 28.96 -15.34 -21.21
C ASP A 133 29.99 -14.58 -22.06
N MET A 134 31.18 -14.34 -21.50
CA MET A 134 32.35 -14.02 -22.31
C MET A 134 33.61 -14.73 -21.77
N PRO A 135 34.44 -15.35 -22.66
CA PRO A 135 35.43 -16.36 -22.29
C PRO A 135 36.73 -15.76 -21.72
N PRO A 136 37.60 -16.57 -21.08
CA PRO A 136 38.77 -16.05 -20.38
C PRO A 136 39.87 -15.66 -21.38
N GLY A 137 40.13 -14.35 -21.48
CA GLY A 137 41.14 -13.80 -22.37
C GLY A 137 41.78 -12.52 -21.83
N THR A 138 42.79 -12.69 -21.00
CA THR A 138 43.99 -11.83 -20.86
C THR A 138 43.82 -10.30 -20.94
N GLN A 139 43.89 -9.60 -19.79
CA GLN A 139 44.72 -8.40 -19.71
C GLN A 139 45.21 -8.09 -18.29
N ARG A 140 46.53 -8.24 -18.13
CA ARG A 140 47.31 -7.71 -17.01
C ARG A 140 47.39 -6.19 -17.12
N GLY A 141 47.23 -5.53 -15.97
CA GLY A 141 48.06 -4.40 -15.57
C GLY A 141 47.58 -3.01 -15.98
N ARG A 142 46.90 -2.34 -15.04
CA ARG A 142 47.33 -1.03 -14.54
C ARG A 142 46.67 -0.74 -13.20
N SER A 143 47.51 -0.71 -12.18
CA SER A 143 47.22 -0.30 -10.82
C SER A 143 47.20 1.23 -10.69
N ASN A 144 46.29 1.68 -9.83
CA ASN A 144 46.29 2.92 -9.05
C ASN A 144 46.05 4.26 -9.75
N ALA A 145 44.80 4.71 -9.70
CA ALA A 145 44.47 6.06 -9.27
C ALA A 145 43.34 5.97 -8.24
N GLY A 146 43.64 6.32 -6.99
CA GLY A 146 42.62 6.45 -5.95
C GLY A 146 41.71 7.63 -6.30
N SER A 147 40.44 7.35 -6.52
CA SER A 147 39.36 8.33 -6.35
C SER A 147 38.48 7.82 -5.22
N SER A 148 38.67 8.45 -4.08
CA SER A 148 37.68 8.56 -3.01
C SER A 148 36.31 8.91 -3.57
N ASP A 149 35.29 8.43 -2.88
CA ASP A 149 34.00 9.10 -2.74
C ASP A 149 33.02 9.04 -3.91
N ALA A 150 32.22 7.97 -3.93
CA ALA A 150 30.77 8.06 -3.97
C ALA A 150 30.22 6.64 -3.82
N GLY A 151 30.33 6.11 -2.61
CA GLY A 151 29.30 5.19 -2.15
C GLY A 151 27.99 5.94 -2.31
N ARG A 152 27.20 5.60 -3.33
CA ARG A 152 25.78 5.97 -3.41
C ARG A 152 25.13 5.29 -2.22
N SER A 153 25.24 5.94 -1.07
CA SER A 153 24.34 5.82 0.05
C SER A 153 22.94 5.94 -0.50
N ASN A 154 22.28 4.79 -0.57
CA ASN A 154 20.89 4.65 -0.94
C ASN A 154 20.07 5.60 -0.05
N PRO A 155 19.41 6.65 -0.58
CA PRO A 155 18.66 7.60 0.22
C PRO A 155 17.28 7.04 0.60
N GLY A 156 17.21 5.79 1.01
CA GLY A 156 15.96 5.04 1.24
C GLY A 156 15.80 4.45 2.64
N SER A 157 16.75 4.67 3.54
CA SER A 157 16.59 4.38 4.98
C SER A 157 16.11 5.65 5.69
N SER A 158 14.95 6.18 5.30
CA SER A 158 14.21 7.09 6.17
C SER A 158 13.98 6.32 7.47
N ALA A 159 14.49 6.83 8.59
CA ALA A 159 14.41 6.17 9.89
C ALA A 159 13.00 5.61 10.11
N GLU A 160 12.89 4.29 10.16
CA GLU A 160 11.62 3.58 10.22
C GLU A 160 10.92 3.93 11.53
N ARG A 161 9.68 4.39 11.44
CA ARG A 161 8.88 4.76 12.61
C ARG A 161 7.61 3.92 12.67
N PRO A 162 7.09 3.69 13.87
CA PRO A 162 5.70 3.29 14.07
C PRO A 162 4.77 4.17 13.24
N ALA A 163 3.82 3.55 12.52
CA ALA A 163 3.00 4.28 11.56
C ALA A 163 2.06 5.31 12.19
N ASP A 164 1.74 5.19 13.49
CA ASP A 164 0.97 6.16 14.26
C ASP A 164 1.65 7.54 14.34
N HIS A 165 2.97 7.57 14.57
CA HIS A 165 3.76 8.80 14.52
C HIS A 165 3.74 9.40 13.11
N THR A 166 3.85 8.55 12.08
CA THR A 166 3.80 8.96 10.68
C THR A 166 2.47 9.56 10.29
N LEU A 167 1.34 9.00 10.75
CA LEU A 167 0.00 9.54 10.53
C LEU A 167 -0.15 10.95 11.10
N THR A 168 0.30 11.17 12.34
CA THR A 168 0.24 12.50 12.97
C THR A 168 1.14 13.51 12.26
N THR A 169 2.33 13.06 11.82
CA THR A 169 3.26 13.90 11.05
C THR A 169 2.69 14.27 9.68
N ALA A 170 2.06 13.33 8.98
CA ALA A 170 1.40 13.58 7.71
C ALA A 170 0.23 14.57 7.86
N CYS A 171 -0.57 14.43 8.91
CA CYS A 171 -1.63 15.39 9.21
C CYS A 171 -1.06 16.79 9.43
N ARG A 172 0.01 16.91 10.20
CA ARG A 172 0.71 18.18 10.42
C ARG A 172 1.20 18.79 9.11
N LEU A 173 1.80 18.02 8.21
CA LEU A 173 2.23 18.52 6.90
C LEU A 173 1.06 19.07 6.07
N VAL A 174 -0.08 18.38 6.02
CA VAL A 174 -1.26 18.87 5.31
C VAL A 174 -1.73 20.20 5.89
N TRP A 175 -1.86 20.26 7.22
CA TRP A 175 -2.30 21.47 7.87
C TRP A 175 -1.24 22.58 7.66
N GLU A 176 0.05 22.38 7.81
CA GLU A 176 1.07 23.42 7.56
C GLU A 176 0.97 24.11 6.19
N ARG A 177 0.33 23.49 5.19
CA ARG A 177 0.06 24.08 3.87
C ARG A 177 -1.21 24.92 3.77
N VAL A 178 -2.19 24.73 4.65
CA VAL A 178 -3.40 25.57 4.71
C VAL A 178 -2.99 26.97 5.19
N ASP A 179 -3.68 27.99 4.69
CA ASP A 179 -3.43 29.38 5.06
C ASP A 179 -3.38 29.57 6.59
N ALA A 180 -2.27 30.17 7.07
CA ALA A 180 -2.02 30.44 8.48
C ALA A 180 -3.02 31.43 9.10
N TYR A 181 -3.69 32.25 8.27
CA TYR A 181 -4.70 33.22 8.72
C TYR A 181 -6.08 32.59 8.96
N GLU A 182 -6.28 31.32 8.58
CA GLU A 182 -7.54 30.62 8.85
C GLU A 182 -7.81 30.53 10.36
N ALA A 183 -9.03 30.89 10.78
CA ALA A 183 -9.36 30.99 12.21
C ALA A 183 -9.20 29.65 12.95
N CYS A 184 -9.38 28.54 12.24
CA CYS A 184 -9.27 27.19 12.78
C CYS A 184 -7.82 26.75 13.09
N ARG A 185 -6.81 27.40 12.49
CA ARG A 185 -5.40 26.96 12.53
C ARG A 185 -4.89 26.67 13.93
N ARG A 186 -5.05 27.65 14.83
CA ARG A 186 -4.55 27.55 16.21
C ARG A 186 -5.15 26.36 16.95
N GLY A 187 -6.44 26.08 16.75
CA GLY A 187 -7.12 24.95 17.39
C GLY A 187 -6.61 23.61 16.87
N VAL A 188 -6.44 23.50 15.55
CA VAL A 188 -5.93 22.27 14.92
C VAL A 188 -4.47 22.02 15.27
N ASP A 189 -3.61 23.04 15.22
CA ASP A 189 -2.19 22.91 15.55
C ASP A 189 -1.99 22.49 17.01
N ALA A 190 -2.79 23.04 17.94
CA ALA A 190 -2.78 22.63 19.34
C ALA A 190 -3.24 21.18 19.53
N ALA A 191 -4.30 20.75 18.82
CA ALA A 191 -4.78 19.38 18.89
C ALA A 191 -3.79 18.37 18.28
N LEU A 192 -3.11 18.74 17.18
CA LEU A 192 -2.06 17.92 16.55
C LEU A 192 -0.85 17.78 17.48
N ALA A 193 -0.42 18.88 18.11
CA ALA A 193 0.67 18.85 19.08
C ALA A 193 0.33 17.96 20.28
N ALA A 194 -0.91 18.06 20.79
CA ALA A 194 -1.38 17.18 21.86
C ALA A 194 -1.39 15.70 21.42
N ALA A 195 -1.83 15.40 20.20
CA ALA A 195 -1.94 14.03 19.73
C ALA A 195 -0.59 13.33 19.46
N MET A 196 0.49 14.06 19.20
CA MET A 196 1.79 13.52 18.74
C MET A 196 2.36 12.44 19.67
N ASP A 197 2.35 12.69 20.97
CA ASP A 197 2.91 11.78 22.00
C ASP A 197 1.86 11.27 22.99
N ALA A 198 0.59 11.63 22.80
CA ALA A 198 -0.48 11.31 23.75
C ALA A 198 -1.26 10.04 23.41
N ASP A 199 -2.18 9.68 24.29
CA ASP A 199 -2.98 8.45 24.22
C ASP A 199 -4.14 8.52 23.20
N LEU A 200 -5.02 7.51 23.25
CA LEU A 200 -6.22 7.39 22.43
C LEU A 200 -7.18 8.59 22.59
N GLN A 201 -7.26 9.19 23.77
CA GLN A 201 -8.21 10.28 24.01
C GLN A 201 -7.78 11.56 23.28
N ALA A 202 -6.48 11.84 23.24
CA ALA A 202 -5.96 12.95 22.44
C ALA A 202 -6.18 12.74 20.93
N ALA A 203 -6.04 11.51 20.43
CA ALA A 203 -6.34 11.20 19.02
C ALA A 203 -7.83 11.40 18.68
N ARG A 204 -8.74 11.03 19.59
CA ARG A 204 -10.19 11.28 19.43
C ARG A 204 -10.51 12.78 19.44
N GLN A 205 -9.91 13.53 20.36
CA GLN A 205 -10.08 14.99 20.42
C GLN A 205 -9.57 15.65 19.13
N LEU A 206 -8.42 15.20 18.59
CA LEU A 206 -7.93 15.67 17.29
C LEU A 206 -8.94 15.41 16.18
N LEU A 207 -9.53 14.21 16.13
CA LEU A 207 -10.54 13.85 15.13
C LEU A 207 -11.78 14.76 15.23
N ASP A 208 -12.26 14.99 16.46
CA ASP A 208 -13.42 15.85 16.72
C ASP A 208 -13.14 17.30 16.30
N VAL A 209 -11.95 17.82 16.63
CA VAL A 209 -11.50 19.16 16.22
C VAL A 209 -11.47 19.27 14.70
N ILE A 210 -10.81 18.35 14.00
CA ILE A 210 -10.71 18.38 12.53
C ILE A 210 -12.10 18.32 11.87
N ARG A 211 -12.97 17.43 12.34
CA ARG A 211 -14.34 17.29 11.79
C ARG A 211 -15.21 18.53 12.04
N ALA A 212 -14.98 19.25 13.14
CA ALA A 212 -15.73 20.46 13.47
C ALA A 212 -15.31 21.70 12.65
N VAL A 213 -14.10 21.70 12.11
CA VAL A 213 -13.50 22.87 11.47
C VAL A 213 -14.16 23.23 10.14
N ALA A 214 -14.45 22.24 9.29
CA ALA A 214 -15.15 22.45 8.02
C ALA A 214 -15.75 21.13 7.49
N PRO A 215 -16.80 21.18 6.66
CA PRO A 215 -17.24 20.00 5.92
C PRO A 215 -16.15 19.55 4.92
N PRO A 216 -15.97 18.24 4.69
CA PRO A 216 -15.02 17.74 3.70
C PRO A 216 -15.36 18.24 2.30
N ARG A 217 -14.32 18.51 1.51
CA ARG A 217 -14.40 18.99 0.12
C ARG A 217 -13.62 18.05 -0.81
N PRO A 218 -14.17 17.69 -1.98
CA PRO A 218 -13.46 16.85 -2.94
C PRO A 218 -12.09 17.43 -3.30
N VAL A 219 -11.08 16.57 -3.31
CA VAL A 219 -9.75 16.92 -3.79
C VAL A 219 -9.79 16.89 -5.31
N ARG A 220 -9.83 18.06 -5.94
CA ARG A 220 -9.71 18.17 -7.39
C ARG A 220 -8.24 18.32 -7.71
N TRP A 221 -7.62 17.23 -8.15
CA TRP A 221 -6.22 17.21 -8.53
C TRP A 221 -6.05 16.37 -9.79
N ASP A 222 -5.05 16.73 -10.59
CA ASP A 222 -4.70 15.98 -11.78
C ASP A 222 -3.59 15.00 -11.39
N PRO A 223 -3.89 13.70 -11.24
CA PRO A 223 -2.86 12.72 -10.92
C PRO A 223 -1.84 12.68 -12.07
N PRO A 224 -0.57 12.30 -11.80
CA PRO A 224 0.39 12.15 -12.87
C PRO A 224 -0.17 11.17 -13.92
N PRO A 225 -0.01 11.45 -15.23
CA PRO A 225 -0.45 10.53 -16.25
C PRO A 225 0.26 9.20 -16.00
N ALA A 226 -0.52 8.13 -15.86
CA ALA A 226 0.06 6.82 -15.76
C ALA A 226 0.69 6.47 -17.11
N ASP A 227 1.94 6.01 -17.12
CA ASP A 227 2.72 5.64 -18.30
C ASP A 227 2.19 4.34 -18.98
N PHE A 228 0.86 4.20 -19.05
CA PHE A 228 0.22 3.10 -19.76
C PHE A 228 0.05 3.51 -21.22
N ALA A 229 0.91 2.99 -22.08
CA ALA A 229 0.61 2.90 -23.51
C ALA A 229 -0.53 1.88 -23.66
N PHE A 230 -1.75 2.35 -23.91
CA PHE A 230 -2.85 1.48 -24.34
C PHE A 230 -2.48 0.89 -25.69
N VAL A 231 -1.95 -0.33 -25.68
CA VAL A 231 -1.80 -1.14 -26.89
C VAL A 231 -3.20 -1.59 -27.28
N GLU A 232 -3.67 -1.16 -28.45
CA GLU A 232 -4.92 -1.61 -29.04
C GLU A 232 -4.88 -3.16 -29.10
N PRO A 233 -5.84 -3.88 -28.49
CA PRO A 233 -5.78 -5.34 -28.42
C PRO A 233 -5.78 -5.89 -29.84
N GLY A 234 -4.62 -6.39 -30.27
CA GLY A 234 -4.49 -7.08 -31.54
C GLY A 234 -5.55 -8.16 -31.63
N GLN A 235 -6.32 -8.15 -32.71
CA GLN A 235 -7.39 -9.10 -32.99
C GLN A 235 -6.81 -10.53 -32.95
N ARG A 236 -6.97 -11.24 -31.83
CA ARG A 236 -6.37 -12.58 -31.64
C ARG A 236 -7.33 -13.66 -32.13
N SER A 237 -6.79 -14.50 -32.99
CA SER A 237 -7.38 -15.71 -33.55
C SER A 237 -7.84 -16.68 -32.46
N SER A 238 -8.87 -17.47 -32.78
CA SER A 238 -9.50 -18.45 -31.90
C SER A 238 -8.49 -19.36 -31.15
N PRO A 239 -8.69 -19.62 -29.84
CA PRO A 239 -7.73 -20.31 -28.99
C PRO A 239 -7.58 -21.80 -29.35
N THR A 240 -6.36 -22.23 -29.67
CA THR A 240 -6.04 -23.64 -29.98
C THR A 240 -5.52 -24.43 -28.78
N ASP A 241 -4.92 -23.77 -27.76
CA ASP A 241 -4.20 -24.46 -26.67
C ASP A 241 -4.86 -24.40 -25.29
N ALA A 242 -4.59 -25.43 -24.46
CA ALA A 242 -5.14 -25.56 -23.11
C ALA A 242 -4.66 -24.46 -22.14
N VAL A 243 -3.45 -23.94 -22.36
CA VAL A 243 -2.87 -22.84 -21.59
C VAL A 243 -3.61 -21.53 -21.87
N ASP A 244 -4.01 -21.30 -23.12
CA ASP A 244 -4.77 -20.11 -23.51
C ASP A 244 -6.19 -20.13 -22.92
N ARG A 245 -6.81 -21.31 -22.81
CA ARG A 245 -8.10 -21.47 -22.11
C ARG A 245 -7.97 -21.22 -20.62
N LEU A 246 -6.88 -21.69 -19.98
CA LEU A 246 -6.64 -21.44 -18.57
C LEU A 246 -6.42 -19.95 -18.29
N ARG A 247 -5.64 -19.29 -19.15
CA ARG A 247 -5.44 -17.83 -19.11
C ARG A 247 -6.77 -17.08 -19.31
N ASP A 248 -7.58 -17.46 -20.30
CA ASP A 248 -8.90 -16.83 -20.55
C ASP A 248 -9.84 -16.99 -19.33
N VAL A 249 -9.82 -18.15 -18.68
CA VAL A 249 -10.61 -18.39 -17.46
C VAL A 249 -10.13 -17.56 -16.27
N ILE A 250 -8.82 -17.31 -16.16
CA ILE A 250 -8.24 -16.49 -15.11
C ILE A 250 -8.55 -15.01 -15.34
N GLU A 251 -8.34 -14.53 -16.57
CA GLU A 251 -8.49 -13.10 -16.93
C GLU A 251 -9.96 -12.68 -17.02
N HIS A 252 -10.84 -13.53 -17.54
CA HIS A 252 -12.22 -13.16 -17.85
C HIS A 252 -13.28 -13.99 -17.10
N GLY A 253 -12.86 -14.94 -16.26
CA GLY A 253 -13.74 -15.78 -15.46
C GLY A 253 -14.20 -17.07 -16.17
N ILE A 254 -14.81 -17.96 -15.38
CA ILE A 254 -15.29 -19.26 -15.85
C ILE A 254 -16.58 -19.07 -16.66
N PRO A 255 -16.64 -19.51 -17.93
CA PRO A 255 -17.88 -19.44 -18.71
C PRO A 255 -18.92 -20.42 -18.17
N ILE A 256 -20.12 -19.92 -17.89
CA ILE A 256 -21.31 -20.71 -17.55
C ILE A 256 -22.38 -20.41 -18.59
N GLY A 257 -22.52 -21.33 -19.55
CA GLY A 257 -23.40 -21.17 -20.70
C GLY A 257 -22.83 -20.26 -21.79
N SER A 258 -23.67 -19.86 -22.75
CA SER A 258 -23.25 -19.09 -23.92
C SER A 258 -23.05 -17.59 -23.66
N GLU A 259 -23.54 -17.05 -22.54
CA GLU A 259 -23.56 -15.59 -22.31
C GLU A 259 -23.13 -15.12 -20.90
N ARG A 260 -22.80 -16.00 -19.97
CA ARG A 260 -22.39 -15.60 -18.62
C ARG A 260 -21.01 -16.10 -18.26
N ARG A 261 -20.18 -15.21 -17.70
CA ARG A 261 -18.88 -15.57 -17.09
C ARG A 261 -18.92 -15.23 -15.61
N ILE A 262 -18.48 -16.17 -14.77
CA ILE A 262 -18.35 -15.96 -13.33
C ILE A 262 -16.90 -15.58 -13.02
N PRO A 263 -16.64 -14.46 -12.30
CA PRO A 263 -15.29 -14.12 -11.87
C PRO A 263 -14.70 -15.23 -11.02
N LEU A 264 -13.45 -15.63 -11.28
CA LEU A 264 -12.77 -16.76 -10.62
C LEU A 264 -12.88 -16.72 -9.08
N ARG A 265 -12.76 -15.53 -8.50
CA ARG A 265 -12.94 -15.28 -7.05
C ARG A 265 -14.28 -15.81 -6.49
N HIS A 266 -15.38 -15.65 -7.24
CA HIS A 266 -16.69 -16.09 -6.79
C HIS A 266 -16.87 -17.60 -6.91
N ALA A 267 -16.21 -18.23 -7.89
CA ALA A 267 -16.20 -19.67 -8.03
C ALA A 267 -15.43 -20.35 -6.88
N VAL A 268 -14.26 -19.81 -6.51
CA VAL A 268 -13.46 -20.30 -5.37
C VAL A 268 -14.23 -20.17 -4.06
N VAL A 269 -14.83 -19.01 -3.79
CA VAL A 269 -15.66 -18.79 -2.60
C VAL A 269 -16.86 -19.75 -2.57
N GLY A 270 -17.52 -19.97 -3.71
CA GLY A 270 -18.63 -20.92 -3.82
C GLY A 270 -18.23 -22.36 -3.49
N VAL A 271 -17.06 -22.80 -3.96
CA VAL A 271 -16.53 -24.15 -3.66
C VAL A 271 -16.21 -24.29 -2.17
N VAL A 272 -15.60 -23.29 -1.55
CA VAL A 272 -15.28 -23.30 -0.12
C VAL A 272 -16.56 -23.37 0.73
N ILE A 273 -17.57 -22.57 0.39
CA ILE A 273 -18.87 -22.60 1.08
C ILE A 273 -19.56 -23.96 0.94
N ALA A 274 -19.58 -24.51 -0.28
CA ALA A 274 -20.18 -25.82 -0.53
C ALA A 274 -19.45 -26.94 0.23
N ALA A 275 -18.12 -26.92 0.27
CA ALA A 275 -17.32 -27.88 1.03
C ALA A 275 -17.56 -27.76 2.54
N GLY A 276 -17.64 -26.52 3.06
CA GLY A 276 -17.96 -26.26 4.46
C GLY A 276 -19.35 -26.73 4.86
N LEU A 277 -20.37 -26.50 4.00
CA LEU A 277 -21.73 -26.99 4.22
C LEU A 277 -21.84 -28.52 4.16
N ALA A 278 -21.11 -29.17 3.26
CA ALA A 278 -21.07 -30.63 3.16
C ALA A 278 -20.40 -31.26 4.38
N ALA A 279 -19.30 -30.67 4.87
CA ALA A 279 -18.64 -31.12 6.10
C ALA A 279 -19.54 -30.91 7.33
N ALA A 280 -20.19 -29.75 7.45
CA ALA A 280 -21.15 -29.49 8.52
C ALA A 280 -22.36 -30.44 8.48
N GLY A 281 -22.90 -30.72 7.30
CA GLY A 281 -23.99 -31.68 7.11
C GLY A 281 -23.61 -33.10 7.49
N TRP A 282 -22.38 -33.52 7.17
CA TRP A 282 -21.85 -34.82 7.57
C TRP A 282 -21.72 -34.95 9.10
N PHE A 283 -21.27 -33.89 9.77
CA PHE A 283 -21.16 -33.85 11.24
C PHE A 283 -22.51 -33.82 11.96
N THR A 284 -23.59 -33.39 11.30
CA THR A 284 -24.95 -33.42 11.87
C THR A 284 -25.69 -34.74 11.64
N LEU A 285 -25.19 -35.59 10.73
CA LEU A 285 -25.80 -36.88 10.37
C LEU A 285 -25.03 -38.09 10.90
N ALA A 286 -23.84 -37.89 11.47
CA ALA A 286 -23.04 -38.88 12.20
C ALA A 286 -23.29 -38.77 13.72
#